data_AF-A0A937RPE5-F1
#
_entry.id   AF-A0A937RPE5-F1
#
_cell.length_a   1.000
_cell.length_b   1.000
_cell.length_c   1.000
_cell.angle_alpha   90.00
_cell.angle_beta   90.00
_cell.angle_gamma   90.00
#
_symmetry.space_group_name_H-M   'P 1'
#
loop_
_entity.id
_entity.type
_entity.pdbx_description
1 polymer ?
#
loop_
_entity_poly.entity_id
_entity_poly.type
_entity_poly.pdbx_seq_one_letter_code
_entity_poly.pdbx_strand_id
1 'polypeptide(L)'
;MRDPRRRVPVVFGLICLVGILVFGVYAVLEGPPPRVEAVVVFTAQATEAQKDAVRAACPTVGGAVQEPPDRNDLAITRVYPLRYNLTDASTGDRAKVFACVQGRPGVEGITTQTQGQ
;
A
#
# COMPACT_ATOMS: atom_id res chain seq x y z
N MET A 1 -7.11 -6.04 -60.43
CA MET A 1 -7.14 -4.65 -59.95
C MET A 1 -7.49 -4.64 -58.47
N ARG A 2 -6.59 -4.18 -57.60
CA ARG A 2 -6.77 -4.24 -56.14
C ARG A 2 -7.35 -2.90 -55.71
N ASP A 3 -8.67 -2.85 -55.54
CA ASP A 3 -9.44 -1.60 -55.35
C ASP A 3 -9.02 -0.88 -54.05
N PRO A 4 -8.40 0.32 -54.14
CA PRO A 4 -7.95 1.08 -52.97
C PRO A 4 -9.12 1.53 -52.07
N ARG A 5 -10.34 1.67 -52.61
CA ARG A 5 -11.53 2.09 -51.83
C ARG A 5 -12.01 1.04 -50.84
N ARG A 6 -11.72 -0.24 -51.09
CA ARG A 6 -11.99 -1.35 -50.14
C ARG A 6 -10.93 -1.50 -49.05
N ARG A 7 -9.74 -0.92 -49.22
CA ARG A 7 -8.64 -1.03 -48.24
C ARG A 7 -8.83 -0.07 -47.07
N VAL A 8 -9.35 1.13 -47.34
CA VAL A 8 -9.55 2.18 -46.32
C VAL A 8 -10.42 1.71 -45.14
N PRO A 9 -11.62 1.11 -45.34
CA PRO A 9 -12.44 0.66 -44.21
C PRO A 9 -11.84 -0.52 -43.46
N VAL A 10 -11.10 -1.40 -44.15
CA VAL A 10 -10.42 -2.56 -43.53
C VAL A 10 -9.25 -2.09 -42.64
N VAL A 11 -8.47 -1.13 -43.11
CA VAL A 11 -7.36 -0.54 -42.34
C VAL A 11 -7.90 0.21 -41.12
N PHE A 12 -8.96 1.00 -41.27
CA PHE A 12 -9.60 1.68 -40.14
C PHE A 12 -10.17 0.68 -39.11
N GLY A 13 -10.86 -0.37 -39.56
CA GLY A 13 -11.36 -1.41 -38.68
C GLY A 13 -10.24 -2.09 -37.88
N LEU A 14 -9.10 -2.35 -38.53
CA LEU A 14 -7.95 -2.98 -37.88
C LEU A 14 -7.28 -2.05 -36.86
N ILE A 15 -7.15 -0.75 -37.16
CA ILE A 15 -6.61 0.25 -36.22
C ILE A 15 -7.52 0.40 -34.99
N CYS A 16 -8.84 0.50 -35.18
CA CYS A 16 -9.78 0.57 -34.06
C CYS A 16 -9.72 -0.69 -33.19
N LEU A 17 -9.60 -1.86 -33.79
CA LEU A 17 -9.56 -3.13 -33.05
C LEU A 17 -8.26 -3.28 -32.26
N VAL A 18 -7.13 -2.86 -32.83
CA VAL A 18 -5.85 -2.78 -32.10
C VAL A 18 -5.93 -1.73 -30.99
N GLY A 19 -6.54 -0.57 -31.22
CA GLY A 19 -6.73 0.46 -30.20
C GLY A 19 -7.56 -0.02 -29.01
N ILE A 20 -8.66 -0.74 -29.27
CA ILE A 20 -9.53 -1.32 -28.23
C ILE A 20 -8.79 -2.44 -27.47
N LEU A 21 -8.03 -3.28 -28.15
CA LEU A 21 -7.25 -4.34 -27.49
C LEU A 21 -6.13 -3.76 -26.62
N VAL A 22 -5.37 -2.78 -27.13
CA VAL A 22 -4.28 -2.15 -26.38
C VAL A 22 -4.83 -1.37 -25.18
N PHE A 23 -5.87 -0.55 -25.38
CA PHE A 23 -6.46 0.24 -24.29
C PHE A 23 -7.23 -0.63 -23.28
N GLY A 24 -7.95 -1.66 -23.75
CA GLY A 24 -8.66 -2.60 -22.90
C GLY A 24 -7.74 -3.43 -22.01
N VAL A 25 -6.56 -3.82 -22.51
CA VAL A 25 -5.53 -4.50 -21.72
C VAL A 25 -4.89 -3.54 -20.71
N TYR A 26 -4.60 -2.30 -21.11
CA TYR A 26 -3.97 -1.29 -20.23
C TYR A 26 -4.89 -0.88 -19.07
N ALA A 27 -6.18 -0.65 -19.35
CA ALA A 27 -7.17 -0.21 -18.36
C ALA A 27 -7.51 -1.30 -17.32
N VAL A 28 -7.30 -2.58 -17.63
CA VAL A 28 -7.57 -3.71 -16.72
C VAL A 28 -6.34 -4.07 -15.87
N LEU A 29 -5.13 -3.72 -16.33
CA LEU A 29 -3.88 -4.16 -15.68
C LEU A 29 -3.13 -3.08 -14.90
N GLU A 30 -3.35 -1.78 -15.13
CA GLU A 30 -2.51 -0.74 -14.53
C GLU A 30 -3.31 0.40 -13.88
N GLY A 31 -3.93 0.12 -12.74
CA GLY A 31 -3.91 1.08 -11.64
C GLY A 31 -2.65 0.84 -10.82
N PRO A 32 -1.92 1.87 -10.32
CA PRO A 32 -0.83 1.64 -9.38
C PRO A 32 -1.35 0.74 -8.24
N PRO A 33 -0.62 -0.32 -7.87
CA PRO A 33 -1.11 -1.28 -6.88
C PRO A 33 -1.53 -0.51 -5.62
N PRO A 34 -2.73 -0.78 -5.06
CA PRO A 34 -3.22 -0.06 -3.91
C PRO A 34 -2.19 -0.22 -2.79
N ARG A 35 -1.68 0.90 -2.28
CA ARG A 35 -0.70 0.85 -1.19
C ARG A 35 -1.43 0.43 0.06
N VAL A 36 -0.97 -0.63 0.69
CA VAL A 36 -1.56 -1.12 1.93
C VAL A 36 -0.63 -0.75 3.06
N GLU A 37 -1.16 -0.03 4.04
CA GLU A 37 -0.41 0.41 5.21
C GLU A 37 -1.09 -0.12 6.46
N ALA A 38 -0.31 -0.59 7.43
CA ALA A 38 -0.82 -0.85 8.77
C ALA A 38 -0.34 0.23 9.73
N VAL A 39 -1.29 0.81 10.45
CA VAL A 39 -1.10 1.87 11.43
C VAL A 39 -1.37 1.30 12.81
N VAL A 40 -0.35 1.29 13.66
CA VAL A 40 -0.47 0.90 15.07
C VAL A 40 -1.08 2.06 15.85
N VAL A 41 -2.23 1.79 16.46
CA VAL A 41 -2.95 2.74 17.32
C VAL A 41 -2.43 2.56 18.74
N PHE A 42 -1.85 3.61 19.29
CA PHE A 42 -1.40 3.65 20.67
C PHE A 42 -2.42 4.37 21.54
N THR A 43 -2.49 4.00 22.82
CA THR A 43 -3.30 4.72 23.82
C THR A 43 -2.85 6.18 23.93
N ALA A 44 -3.76 7.09 24.29
CA ALA A 44 -3.46 8.51 24.41
C ALA A 44 -2.34 8.83 25.43
N GLN A 45 -2.09 7.94 26.39
CA GLN A 45 -1.06 8.07 27.43
C GLN A 45 0.26 7.36 27.06
N ALA A 46 0.34 6.73 25.88
CA ALA A 46 1.54 6.01 25.48
C ALA A 46 2.72 6.96 25.33
N THR A 47 3.80 6.68 26.05
CA THR A 47 5.02 7.50 26.00
C THR A 47 5.83 7.18 24.73
N GLU A 48 6.70 8.10 24.34
CA GLU A 48 7.63 7.89 23.22
C GLU A 48 8.51 6.64 23.44
N ALA A 49 9.01 6.45 24.67
CA ALA A 49 9.79 5.27 25.04
C ALA A 49 9.00 3.96 24.86
N GLN A 50 7.68 3.95 25.13
CA GLN A 50 6.84 2.77 24.89
C GLN A 50 6.68 2.50 23.40
N LYS A 51 6.53 3.53 22.58
CA LYS A 51 6.45 3.39 21.13
C LYS A 51 7.74 2.88 20.52
N ASP A 52 8.87 3.40 20.98
CA ASP A 52 10.19 2.93 20.56
C ASP A 52 10.46 1.50 21.00
N ALA A 53 9.99 1.12 22.20
CA ALA A 53 10.02 -0.27 22.63
C ALA A 53 9.20 -1.18 21.72
N VAL A 54 8.00 -0.77 21.28
CA VAL A 54 7.20 -1.52 20.29
C VAL A 54 7.91 -1.58 18.94
N ARG A 55 8.49 -0.46 18.50
CA ARG A 55 9.25 -0.37 17.25
C ARG A 55 10.43 -1.35 17.23
N ALA A 56 11.21 -1.38 18.30
CA ALA A 56 12.35 -2.27 18.47
C ALA A 56 11.92 -3.74 18.63
N ALA A 57 10.81 -3.99 19.33
CA ALA A 57 10.35 -5.35 19.61
C ALA A 57 9.61 -6.00 18.44
N CYS A 58 9.04 -5.21 17.52
CA CYS A 58 8.32 -5.67 16.34
C CYS A 58 8.97 -5.08 15.07
N PRO A 59 10.16 -5.55 14.67
CA PRO A 59 10.82 -5.08 13.46
C PRO A 59 10.07 -5.54 12.19
N THR A 60 10.54 -5.06 11.03
CA THR A 60 10.13 -5.54 9.71
C THR A 60 10.17 -7.07 9.62
N VAL A 61 9.11 -7.67 9.06
CA VAL A 61 9.03 -9.12 8.83
C VAL A 61 8.69 -9.36 7.36
N GLY A 62 9.61 -9.97 6.61
CA GLY A 62 9.39 -10.26 5.19
C GLY A 62 9.06 -8.99 4.41
N GLY A 63 7.92 -9.00 3.70
CA GLY A 63 7.41 -7.84 2.94
C GLY A 63 6.71 -6.77 3.79
N ALA A 64 6.55 -6.97 5.09
CA ALA A 64 5.93 -5.98 5.99
C ALA A 64 7.00 -5.03 6.54
N VAL A 65 7.26 -3.94 5.82
CA VAL A 65 8.36 -3.00 6.11
C VAL A 65 7.92 -1.92 7.09
N GLN A 66 8.61 -1.82 8.22
CA GLN A 66 8.40 -0.74 9.18
C GLN A 66 8.89 0.60 8.62
N GLU A 67 8.03 1.62 8.63
CA GLU A 67 8.39 2.96 8.18
C GLU A 67 9.26 3.67 9.23
N PRO A 68 10.24 4.49 8.81
CA PRO A 68 11.09 5.23 9.73
C PRO A 68 10.26 6.15 10.63
N PRO A 69 10.74 6.45 11.85
CA PRO A 69 10.13 7.48 12.67
C PRO A 69 10.19 8.81 11.93
N ASP A 70 9.05 9.47 11.84
CA ASP A 70 8.95 10.76 11.18
C ASP A 70 9.71 11.80 12.01
N ARG A 71 10.61 12.55 11.39
CA ARG A 71 11.48 13.53 12.07
C ARG A 71 10.81 14.90 12.12
N ASN A 72 9.59 14.96 12.63
CA ASN A 72 8.86 16.21 12.70
C ASN A 72 9.00 16.81 14.10
N ASP A 73 9.82 17.85 14.22
CA ASP A 73 10.16 18.54 15.48
C ASP A 73 9.06 19.50 15.97
N LEU A 74 7.83 19.38 15.45
CA LEU A 74 6.71 20.23 15.83
C LEU A 74 6.10 19.75 17.17
N ALA A 75 6.13 20.60 18.19
CA ALA A 75 5.58 20.31 19.52
C ALA A 75 4.06 19.94 19.54
N ILE A 76 3.36 20.23 18.44
CA ILE A 76 1.92 19.98 18.22
C ILE A 76 1.64 18.79 17.30
N THR A 77 2.65 18.16 16.69
CA THR A 77 2.41 16.92 15.95
C THR A 77 2.12 15.81 16.95
N ARG A 78 0.83 15.50 17.05
CA ARG A 78 0.28 14.35 17.76
C ARG A 78 1.16 13.13 17.49
N VAL A 79 1.96 12.72 18.49
CA VAL A 79 2.29 11.34 18.85
C VAL A 79 2.12 10.41 17.64
N TYR A 80 3.00 10.54 16.64
CA TYR A 80 2.77 9.93 15.31
C TYR A 80 2.72 8.40 15.43
N PRO A 81 1.77 7.72 14.77
CA PRO A 81 1.60 6.28 14.93
C PRO A 81 2.71 5.50 14.23
N LEU A 82 3.03 4.32 14.74
CA LEU A 82 3.96 3.40 14.10
C LEU A 82 3.30 2.83 12.84
N ARG A 83 3.96 2.93 11.69
CA ARG A 83 3.42 2.50 10.39
C ARG A 83 4.25 1.37 9.81
N TYR A 84 3.56 0.47 9.12
CA TYR A 84 4.15 -0.58 8.31
C TYR A 84 3.60 -0.48 6.88
N ASN A 85 4.48 -0.47 5.90
CA ASN A 85 4.11 -0.72 4.52
C ASN A 85 3.90 -2.23 4.33
N LEU A 86 2.68 -2.60 3.95
CA LEU A 86 2.24 -3.97 3.72
C LEU A 86 1.96 -4.26 2.24
N THR A 87 2.34 -3.37 1.33
CA THR A 87 2.03 -3.48 -0.11
C THR A 87 2.53 -4.80 -0.69
N ASP A 88 3.75 -5.21 -0.32
CA ASP A 88 4.37 -6.46 -0.79
C ASP A 88 4.33 -7.58 0.27
N ALA A 89 3.60 -7.37 1.38
CA ALA A 89 3.57 -8.30 2.50
C ALA A 89 2.61 -9.46 2.23
N SER A 90 3.12 -10.69 2.38
CA SER A 90 2.28 -11.89 2.36
C SER A 90 1.30 -11.90 3.54
N THR A 91 0.18 -12.63 3.42
CA THR A 91 -0.78 -12.79 4.53
C THR A 91 -0.12 -13.31 5.80
N GLY A 92 0.88 -14.20 5.67
CA GLY A 92 1.64 -14.74 6.79
C GLY A 92 2.51 -13.68 7.47
N ASP A 93 3.17 -12.82 6.70
CA ASP A 93 4.01 -11.75 7.26
C ASP A 93 3.15 -10.67 7.94
N ARG A 94 1.99 -10.34 7.36
CA ARG A 94 0.99 -9.46 7.98
C ARG A 94 0.55 -10.04 9.32
N ALA A 95 0.19 -11.31 9.39
CA ALA A 95 -0.23 -11.95 10.64
C ALA A 95 0.86 -11.92 11.72
N LYS A 96 2.14 -12.11 11.37
CA LYS A 96 3.25 -12.01 12.32
C LYS A 96 3.40 -10.61 12.92
N VAL A 97 3.31 -9.57 12.09
CA VAL A 97 3.34 -8.17 12.57
C VAL A 97 2.16 -7.88 13.49
N PHE A 98 0.95 -8.30 13.09
CA PHE A 98 -0.26 -8.10 13.89
C PHE A 98 -0.16 -8.79 15.24
N ALA A 99 0.27 -10.05 15.27
CA ALA A 99 0.47 -10.82 16.49
C ALA A 99 1.54 -10.22 17.39
N CYS A 100 2.64 -9.69 16.81
CA CYS A 100 3.68 -9.03 17.59
C CYS A 100 3.18 -7.77 18.28
N VAL A 101 2.34 -6.98 17.60
CA VAL A 101 1.88 -5.66 18.05
C VAL A 101 0.73 -5.74 19.05
N GLN A 102 -0.25 -6.63 18.84
CA GLN A 102 -1.47 -6.72 19.68
C GLN A 102 -1.19 -7.02 21.17
N GLY A 103 -0.06 -7.64 21.51
CA GLY A 103 0.30 -7.97 22.90
C GLY A 103 1.15 -6.92 23.61
N ARG A 104 1.42 -5.76 23.00
CA ARG A 104 2.39 -4.80 23.53
C ARG A 104 1.74 -3.74 24.42
N PRO A 105 2.42 -3.33 25.50
CA PRO A 105 1.91 -2.29 26.39
C PRO A 105 1.80 -0.95 25.64
N GLY A 106 0.70 -0.24 25.89
CA GLY A 106 0.42 1.07 25.26
C GLY A 106 -0.15 0.98 23.84
N VAL A 107 -0.35 -0.23 23.29
CA VAL A 107 -1.03 -0.45 22.01
C VAL A 107 -2.51 -0.71 22.26
N GLU A 108 -3.37 0.04 21.57
CA GLU A 108 -4.81 -0.17 21.56
C GLU A 108 -5.22 -1.11 20.42
N GLY A 109 -4.50 -1.08 19.30
CA GLY A 109 -4.70 -2.00 18.19
C GLY A 109 -3.85 -1.69 16.97
N ILE A 110 -4.14 -2.37 15.88
CA ILE A 110 -3.51 -2.17 14.57
C ILE A 110 -4.60 -2.14 13.50
N THR A 111 -4.57 -1.11 12.66
CA THR A 111 -5.57 -0.87 11.62
C THR A 111 -4.89 -0.89 10.26
N THR A 112 -5.53 -1.46 9.24
CA THR A 112 -5.03 -1.40 7.87
C THR A 112 -5.74 -0.31 7.09
N GLN A 113 -4.99 0.56 6.44
CA GLN A 113 -5.49 1.55 5.50
C GLN A 113 -5.02 1.19 4.09
N THR A 114 -5.93 1.27 3.13
CA THR A 114 -5.61 1.09 1.71
C THR A 114 -5.63 2.47 1.07
N GLN A 115 -4.50 2.96 0.59
CA GLN A 115 -4.40 4.24 -0.09
C GLN A 115 -4.49 4.03 -1.61
N GLY A 116 -5.36 4.82 -2.27
CA GLY A 116 -5.53 4.82 -3.73
C GLY A 116 -6.87 4.30 -4.25
N GLN A 117 -7.96 4.37 -3.47
CA GLN A 117 -9.33 4.23 -3.98
C GLN A 117 -9.98 5.58 -4.25
#